data_AF-A0A3C0G1X4-F1
#
_entry.id   AF-A0A3C0G1X4-F1
#
_cell.length_a   1.000
_cell.length_b   1.000
_cell.length_c   1.000
_cell.angle_alpha   90.00
_cell.angle_beta   90.00
_cell.angle_gamma   90.00
#
_symmetry.space_group_name_H-M   'P 1'
#
loop_
_entity.id
_entity.type
_entity.pdbx_description
1 polymer ?
#
loop_
_entity_poly.entity_id
_entity_poly.type
_entity_poly.pdbx_seq_one_letter_code
_entity_poly.pdbx_strand_id
1 'polypeptide(L)'
;GLMYGMGKTKLAHELDLDLEEATQIIDKFHQQVPFLKGTIERVMRHIDKPLSKGAIRTLLGRKCRFDLWEPINWGIHKALPHVEALAEHGPRIKRAYTYKGLNRLIQGSAADQTKAAMIALHKAGFNLLLQIHDEIALSVKNRDEAQEASKIMNEAVKDKLTVPVKTDIEIGQSWGNAS
;
A
#
# COMPACT_ATOMS: atom_id res chain seq x y z
N GLY A 1 -11.66 0.83 -2.13
CA GLY A 1 -11.35 2.03 -1.33
C GLY A 1 -11.44 1.86 0.19
N LEU A 2 -12.36 1.04 0.70
CA LEU A 2 -12.65 0.88 2.14
C LEU A 2 -11.45 0.56 3.03
N MET A 3 -10.60 -0.40 2.65
CA MET A 3 -9.36 -0.75 3.36
C MET A 3 -8.39 0.43 3.54
N TYR A 4 -8.52 1.45 2.68
CA TYR A 4 -7.59 2.59 2.60
C TYR A 4 -8.14 3.85 3.28
N GLY A 5 -9.24 3.75 4.05
CA GLY A 5 -9.84 4.88 4.76
C GLY A 5 -10.68 5.80 3.87
N MET A 6 -11.28 5.26 2.81
CA MET A 6 -12.21 5.98 1.95
C MET A 6 -13.43 6.45 2.77
N GLY A 7 -13.71 7.75 2.74
CA GLY A 7 -14.86 8.35 3.43
C GLY A 7 -16.19 7.95 2.80
N LYS A 8 -17.25 7.95 3.62
CA LYS A 8 -18.64 7.59 3.26
C LYS A 8 -19.11 8.25 1.96
N THR A 9 -18.86 9.56 1.81
CA THR A 9 -19.25 10.34 0.62
C THR A 9 -18.57 9.87 -0.65
N LYS A 10 -17.29 9.47 -0.57
CA LYS A 10 -16.55 8.98 -1.73
C LYS A 10 -17.00 7.58 -2.13
N LEU A 11 -17.31 6.73 -1.15
CA LEU A 11 -17.86 5.40 -1.40
C LEU A 11 -19.24 5.48 -2.06
N ALA A 12 -20.13 6.35 -1.55
CA ALA A 12 -21.45 6.60 -2.12
C ALA A 12 -21.34 7.01 -3.60
N HIS A 13 -20.43 7.94 -3.91
CA HIS A 13 -20.22 8.41 -5.29
C HIS A 13 -19.59 7.35 -6.21
N GLU A 14 -18.65 6.52 -5.73
CA GLU A 14 -18.03 5.48 -6.56
C GLU A 14 -18.98 4.31 -6.86
N LEU A 15 -19.95 4.05 -5.98
CA LEU A 15 -20.89 2.93 -6.11
C LEU A 15 -22.30 3.33 -6.54
N ASP A 16 -22.54 4.63 -6.79
CA ASP A 16 -23.86 5.19 -7.08
C ASP A 16 -24.92 4.80 -6.04
N LEU A 17 -24.54 4.94 -4.76
CA LEU A 17 -25.37 4.63 -3.60
C LEU A 17 -25.75 5.90 -2.83
N ASP A 18 -26.81 5.82 -2.04
CA ASP A 18 -27.09 6.87 -1.08
C ASP A 18 -26.10 6.85 0.12
N LEU A 19 -26.12 7.92 0.93
CA LEU A 19 -25.23 8.05 2.09
C LEU A 19 -25.52 7.04 3.20
N GLU A 20 -26.75 6.55 3.29
CA GLU A 20 -27.19 5.61 4.32
C GLU A 20 -26.72 4.20 3.98
N GLU A 21 -26.93 3.75 2.75
CA GLU A 21 -26.43 2.49 2.18
C GLU A 21 -24.91 2.42 2.25
N ALA A 22 -24.21 3.48 1.83
CA ALA A 22 -22.76 3.56 1.94
C ALA A 22 -22.29 3.48 3.41
N THR A 23 -23.05 4.04 4.35
CA THR A 23 -22.78 3.92 5.78
C THR A 23 -22.95 2.48 6.26
N GLN A 24 -24.04 1.81 5.89
CA GLN A 24 -24.31 0.42 6.28
C GLN A 24 -23.21 -0.53 5.74
N ILE A 25 -22.73 -0.31 4.51
CA ILE A 25 -21.61 -1.08 3.94
C ILE A 25 -20.33 -0.89 4.75
N ILE A 26 -19.99 0.36 5.09
CA ILE A 26 -18.81 0.68 5.90
C ILE A 26 -18.92 0.03 7.28
N ASP A 27 -20.09 0.08 7.91
CA ASP A 27 -20.30 -0.47 9.25
C ASP A 27 -20.20 -2.00 9.23
N LYS A 28 -20.82 -2.65 8.24
CA LYS A 28 -20.70 -4.10 8.03
C LYS A 28 -19.25 -4.52 7.77
N PHE A 29 -18.51 -3.76 6.97
CA PHE A 29 -17.08 -4.01 6.73
C PHE A 29 -16.27 -3.92 8.03
N HIS A 30 -16.50 -2.90 8.85
CA HIS A 30 -15.81 -2.77 10.14
C HIS A 30 -16.17 -3.89 11.13
N GLN A 31 -17.41 -4.39 11.12
CA GLN A 31 -17.82 -5.54 11.93
C GLN A 31 -17.09 -6.82 11.52
N GLN A 32 -16.89 -7.03 10.21
CA GLN A 32 -16.19 -8.20 9.69
C GLN A 32 -14.66 -8.11 9.83
N VAL A 33 -14.11 -6.88 9.84
CA VAL A 33 -12.66 -6.63 9.92
C VAL A 33 -12.32 -5.76 11.15
N PRO A 34 -12.65 -6.21 12.38
CA PRO A 34 -12.56 -5.37 13.58
C PRO A 34 -11.11 -4.97 13.92
N PHE A 35 -10.13 -5.76 13.49
CA PHE A 35 -8.72 -5.51 13.73
C PHE A 35 -8.14 -4.34 12.91
N LEU A 36 -8.81 -3.92 11.83
CA LEU A 36 -8.26 -2.90 10.92
C LEU A 36 -8.06 -1.56 11.64
N LYS A 37 -9.07 -1.10 12.38
CA LYS A 37 -9.01 0.16 13.14
C LYS A 37 -7.84 0.15 14.13
N GLY A 38 -7.74 -0.92 14.94
CA GLY A 38 -6.64 -1.07 15.90
C GLY A 38 -5.26 -1.16 15.23
N THR A 39 -5.20 -1.68 14.01
CA THR A 39 -3.96 -1.73 13.21
C THR A 39 -3.56 -0.34 12.73
N ILE A 40 -4.50 0.45 12.20
CA ILE A 40 -4.26 1.85 11.79
C ILE A 40 -3.73 2.66 12.98
N GLU A 41 -4.42 2.60 14.12
CA GLU A 41 -4.01 3.29 15.34
C GLU A 41 -2.64 2.85 15.85
N ARG A 42 -2.31 1.55 15.73
CA ARG A 42 -0.99 1.02 16.11
C ARG A 42 0.12 1.56 15.21
N VAL A 43 -0.11 1.66 13.90
CA VAL A 43 0.86 2.23 12.95
C VAL A 43 1.05 3.73 13.21
N MET A 44 -0.03 4.48 13.41
CA MET A 44 0.03 5.91 13.75
C MET A 44 0.85 6.13 15.03
N ARG A 45 0.52 5.41 16.11
CA ARG A 45 1.28 5.49 17.37
C ARG A 45 2.74 5.09 17.19
N HIS A 46 3.06 4.13 16.33
CA HIS A 46 4.45 3.78 16.04
C HIS A 46 5.20 4.95 15.38
N ILE A 47 4.60 5.62 14.40
CA ILE A 47 5.18 6.79 13.73
C ILE A 47 5.44 7.93 14.73
N ASP A 48 4.54 8.12 15.69
CA ASP A 48 4.67 9.20 16.68
C ASP A 48 5.71 8.92 17.78
N LYS A 49 6.08 7.66 18.02
CA LYS A 49 7.12 7.32 19.01
C LYS A 49 8.47 7.97 18.65
N PRO A 50 9.18 8.59 19.62
CA PRO A 50 10.50 9.19 19.36
C PRO A 50 11.50 8.21 18.73
N LEU A 51 11.47 6.95 19.15
CA LEU A 51 12.35 5.89 18.65
C LEU A 51 12.17 5.58 17.16
N SER A 52 10.97 5.74 16.59
CA SER A 52 10.74 5.49 15.15
C SER A 52 11.29 6.62 14.28
N LYS A 53 11.54 7.79 14.87
CA LYS A 53 11.93 9.03 14.17
C LYS A 53 10.94 9.37 13.05
N GLY A 54 9.65 9.11 13.25
CA GLY A 54 8.62 9.41 12.24
C GLY A 54 8.69 8.51 11.04
N ALA A 55 9.10 7.26 11.18
CA ALA A 55 9.26 6.37 10.05
C ALA A 55 8.67 4.99 10.28
N ILE A 56 8.26 4.38 9.18
CA ILE A 56 7.92 2.96 9.08
C ILE A 56 8.82 2.31 8.03
N ARG A 57 8.88 0.98 8.05
CA ARG A 57 9.60 0.19 7.04
C ARG A 57 8.64 -0.78 6.38
N THR A 58 8.74 -0.89 5.06
CA THR A 58 8.00 -1.86 4.26
C THR A 58 8.55 -3.28 4.45
N LEU A 59 7.91 -4.26 3.82
CA LEU A 59 8.28 -5.69 3.88
C LEU A 59 9.76 -5.95 3.64
N LEU A 60 10.37 -5.30 2.64
CA LEU A 60 11.81 -5.45 2.33
C LEU A 60 12.69 -4.37 2.97
N GLY A 61 12.17 -3.63 3.96
CA GLY A 61 12.94 -2.75 4.83
C GLY A 61 13.09 -1.30 4.35
N ARG A 62 12.49 -0.92 3.22
CA ARG A 62 12.54 0.45 2.69
C ARG A 62 11.92 1.44 3.68
N LYS A 63 12.66 2.50 4.02
CA LYS A 63 12.24 3.50 5.00
C LYS A 63 11.25 4.49 4.38
N CYS A 64 10.05 4.59 4.96
CA CYS A 64 9.04 5.59 4.65
C CYS A 64 8.98 6.61 5.78
N ARG A 65 9.19 7.90 5.48
CA ARG A 65 9.28 8.98 6.48
C ARG A 65 8.02 9.86 6.51
N PHE A 66 7.73 10.38 7.70
CA PHE A 66 6.69 11.33 8.05
C PHE A 66 7.37 12.52 8.75
N ASP A 67 8.05 13.33 7.93
CA ASP A 67 8.94 14.41 8.40
C ASP A 67 8.20 15.74 8.64
N LEU A 68 6.94 15.82 8.22
CA LEU A 68 6.10 17.00 8.34
C LEU A 68 5.25 16.98 9.61
N TRP A 69 4.94 18.17 10.08
CA TRP A 69 4.25 18.45 11.33
C TRP A 69 3.13 19.45 11.10
N GLU A 70 2.07 19.31 11.88
CA GLU A 70 0.88 20.16 11.86
C GLU A 70 0.45 20.49 13.30
N PRO A 71 -0.24 21.61 13.55
CA PRO A 71 -0.77 21.91 14.86
C PRO A 71 -1.79 20.84 15.30
N ILE A 72 -1.90 20.62 16.60
CA ILE A 72 -2.90 19.68 17.16
C ILE A 72 -4.33 20.23 16.98
N ASN A 73 -4.45 21.56 16.89
CA ASN A 73 -5.72 22.26 16.77
C ASN A 73 -6.45 21.89 15.47
N TRP A 74 -7.78 21.93 15.53
CA TRP A 74 -8.63 21.63 14.39
C TRP A 74 -8.58 22.77 13.37
N GLY A 75 -8.38 22.44 12.09
CA GLY A 75 -8.31 23.41 11.01
C GLY A 75 -7.49 22.89 9.83
N ILE A 76 -7.56 23.62 8.71
CA ILE A 76 -6.71 23.34 7.55
C ILE A 76 -5.42 24.14 7.73
N HIS A 77 -4.35 23.44 8.08
CA HIS A 77 -3.03 24.03 8.25
C HIS A 77 -2.06 23.39 7.26
N LYS A 78 -1.12 24.19 6.76
CA LYS A 78 -0.03 23.68 5.94
C LYS A 78 0.87 22.81 6.82
N ALA A 79 1.16 21.59 6.38
CA ALA A 79 2.12 20.75 7.08
C ALA A 79 3.55 21.22 6.75
N LEU A 80 4.38 21.40 7.77
CA LEU A 80 5.70 22.00 7.68
C LEU A 80 6.79 21.10 8.29
N PRO A 81 8.08 21.27 7.91
CA PRO A 81 9.19 20.67 8.65
C PRO A 81 9.13 21.03 10.14
N HIS A 82 9.65 20.14 11.01
CA HIS A 82 9.52 20.28 12.47
C HIS A 82 9.92 21.65 13.03
N VAL A 83 11.07 22.19 12.58
CA VAL A 83 11.60 23.48 13.08
C VAL A 83 10.69 24.64 12.69
N GLU A 84 10.19 24.64 11.45
CA GLU A 84 9.27 25.66 10.94
C GLU A 84 7.91 25.57 11.65
N ALA A 85 7.36 24.37 11.79
CA ALA A 85 6.11 24.13 12.51
C ALA A 85 6.19 24.60 13.98
N LEU A 86 7.32 24.37 14.65
CA LEU A 86 7.55 24.81 16.02
C LEU A 86 7.62 26.34 16.12
N ALA A 87 8.24 27.01 15.15
CA ALA A 87 8.31 28.46 15.10
C ALA A 87 6.94 29.09 14.83
N GLU A 88 6.13 28.49 13.95
CA GLU A 88 4.83 29.04 13.54
C GLU A 88 3.70 28.75 14.52
N HIS A 89 3.65 27.53 15.08
CA HIS A 89 2.52 27.05 15.88
C HIS A 89 2.86 26.80 17.35
N GLY A 90 4.12 26.97 17.75
CA GLY A 90 4.61 26.67 19.08
C GLY A 90 4.67 25.16 19.37
N PRO A 91 4.79 24.76 20.64
CA PRO A 91 5.07 23.37 21.02
C PRO A 91 3.90 22.40 20.80
N ARG A 92 2.68 22.90 20.50
CA ARG A 92 1.48 22.06 20.32
C ARG A 92 1.34 21.58 18.88
N ILE A 93 2.33 20.81 18.43
CA ILE A 93 2.39 20.19 17.09
C ILE A 93 2.41 18.67 17.18
N LYS A 94 1.95 18.00 16.11
CA LYS A 94 1.97 16.54 15.92
C LYS A 94 2.46 16.22 14.52
N ARG A 95 2.85 14.97 14.27
CA ARG A 95 3.22 14.55 12.91
C ARG A 95 2.01 14.57 11.99
N ALA A 96 2.19 15.14 10.82
CA ALA A 96 1.17 15.19 9.80
C ALA A 96 1.07 13.85 9.06
N TYR A 97 -0.12 13.59 8.49
CA TYR A 97 -0.39 12.47 7.57
C TYR A 97 -0.19 11.05 8.14
N THR A 98 -0.06 10.88 9.46
CA THR A 98 0.17 9.56 10.08
C THR A 98 -0.97 8.57 9.78
N TYR A 99 -2.20 9.04 9.55
CA TYR A 99 -3.33 8.24 9.09
C TYR A 99 -3.09 7.51 7.76
N LYS A 100 -2.16 8.01 6.92
CA LYS A 100 -1.72 7.33 5.68
C LYS A 100 -0.68 6.24 5.93
N GLY A 101 -0.24 6.04 7.17
CA GLY A 101 0.81 5.12 7.57
C GLY A 101 0.56 3.68 7.13
N LEU A 102 -0.63 3.15 7.44
CA LEU A 102 -0.99 1.78 7.07
C LEU A 102 -1.00 1.60 5.54
N ASN A 103 -1.60 2.54 4.81
CA ASN A 103 -1.64 2.50 3.35
C ASN A 103 -0.22 2.54 2.75
N ARG A 104 0.65 3.40 3.29
CA ARG A 104 2.06 3.50 2.88
C ARG A 104 2.82 2.20 3.14
N LEU A 105 2.48 1.48 4.22
CA LEU A 105 3.04 0.17 4.53
C LEU A 105 2.57 -0.89 3.52
N ILE A 106 1.26 -0.98 3.27
CA ILE A 106 0.66 -1.97 2.36
C ILE A 106 1.15 -1.76 0.93
N GLN A 107 0.90 -0.59 0.35
CA GLN A 107 1.27 -0.28 -1.04
C GLN A 107 2.79 -0.30 -1.24
N GLY A 108 3.51 0.19 -0.22
CA GLY A 108 4.96 0.18 -0.27
C GLY A 108 5.55 -1.23 -0.26
N SER A 109 4.92 -2.15 0.46
CA SER A 109 5.32 -3.56 0.52
C SER A 109 4.92 -4.33 -0.75
N ALA A 110 3.75 -4.02 -1.33
CA ALA A 110 3.36 -4.57 -2.63
C ALA A 110 4.35 -4.16 -3.73
N ALA A 111 4.75 -2.89 -3.78
CA ALA A 111 5.77 -2.42 -4.71
C ALA A 111 7.13 -3.09 -4.50
N ASP A 112 7.50 -3.38 -3.25
CA ASP A 112 8.74 -4.10 -2.95
C ASP A 112 8.68 -5.56 -3.44
N GLN A 113 7.53 -6.23 -3.26
CA GLN A 113 7.29 -7.59 -3.76
C GLN A 113 7.36 -7.65 -5.29
N THR A 114 6.65 -6.78 -6.01
CA THR A 114 6.68 -6.74 -7.48
C THR A 114 8.10 -6.51 -7.99
N LYS A 115 8.86 -5.61 -7.37
CA LYS A 115 10.26 -5.36 -7.75
C LYS A 115 11.19 -6.53 -7.46
N ALA A 116 10.99 -7.24 -6.34
CA ALA A 116 11.74 -8.46 -6.05
C ALA A 116 11.46 -9.54 -7.11
N ALA A 117 10.20 -9.69 -7.51
CA ALA A 117 9.78 -10.60 -8.57
C ALA A 117 10.39 -10.23 -9.93
N MET A 118 10.38 -8.94 -10.31
CA MET A 118 11.05 -8.45 -11.53
C MET A 118 12.54 -8.80 -11.53
N ILE A 119 13.25 -8.59 -10.42
CA ILE A 119 14.68 -8.92 -10.32
C ILE A 119 14.90 -10.44 -10.45
N ALA A 120 14.05 -11.25 -9.81
CA ALA A 120 14.15 -12.71 -9.88
C ALA A 120 13.90 -13.23 -11.31
N LEU A 121 12.86 -12.73 -11.98
CA LEU A 121 12.55 -13.05 -13.37
C LEU A 121 13.69 -12.66 -14.32
N HIS A 122 14.23 -11.45 -14.16
CA HIS A 122 15.36 -11.00 -14.98
C HIS A 122 16.59 -11.89 -14.82
N LYS A 123 16.91 -12.30 -13.58
CA LYS A 123 18.02 -13.24 -13.31
C LYS A 123 17.78 -14.63 -13.89
N ALA A 124 16.53 -15.07 -14.00
CA ALA A 124 16.15 -16.32 -14.65
C ALA A 124 16.14 -16.22 -16.19
N GLY A 125 16.43 -15.05 -16.76
CA GLY A 125 16.54 -14.86 -18.21
C GLY A 125 15.25 -14.44 -18.91
N PHE A 126 14.19 -14.10 -18.17
CA PHE A 126 12.96 -13.61 -18.78
C PHE A 126 13.11 -12.18 -19.31
N ASN A 127 12.50 -11.91 -20.47
CA ASN A 127 12.41 -10.58 -21.03
C ASN A 127 11.15 -9.86 -20.52
N LEU A 128 11.35 -8.91 -19.61
CA LEU A 128 10.31 -8.09 -19.00
C LEU A 128 9.96 -6.92 -19.94
N LEU A 129 8.70 -6.80 -20.33
CA LEU A 129 8.24 -5.79 -21.28
C LEU A 129 7.71 -4.54 -20.57
N LEU A 130 6.82 -4.74 -19.59
CA LEU A 130 6.14 -3.67 -18.88
C LEU A 130 5.70 -4.15 -17.50
N GLN A 131 5.59 -3.21 -16.55
CA GLN A 131 4.96 -3.43 -15.26
C GLN A 131 3.78 -2.45 -15.11
N ILE A 132 2.60 -2.97 -14.78
CA ILE A 132 1.39 -2.19 -14.55
C ILE A 132 0.87 -2.57 -13.16
N HIS A 133 1.03 -1.68 -12.19
CA HIS A 133 0.68 -1.97 -10.79
C HIS A 133 1.31 -3.27 -10.27
N ASP A 134 0.53 -4.31 -10.04
CA ASP A 134 0.95 -5.64 -9.59
C ASP A 134 1.14 -6.65 -10.73
N GLU A 135 0.87 -6.26 -11.98
CA GLU A 135 1.06 -7.07 -13.17
C GLU A 135 2.44 -6.85 -13.81
N ILE A 136 2.98 -7.94 -14.37
CA ILE A 136 4.23 -7.93 -15.13
C ILE A 136 3.97 -8.58 -16.49
N ALA A 137 4.09 -7.79 -17.56
CA ALA A 137 4.07 -8.28 -18.92
C ALA A 137 5.45 -8.81 -19.31
N LEU A 138 5.49 -10.04 -19.82
CA LEU A 138 6.71 -10.75 -20.19
C LEU A 138 6.52 -11.50 -21.51
N SER A 139 7.58 -11.64 -22.29
CA SER A 139 7.58 -12.44 -23.52
C SER A 139 7.96 -13.89 -23.19
N VAL A 140 7.10 -14.83 -23.58
CA VAL A 140 7.27 -16.28 -23.37
C VAL A 140 6.96 -17.04 -24.65
N LYS A 141 7.59 -18.20 -24.82
CA LYS A 141 7.39 -19.06 -26.00
C LYS A 141 6.18 -19.98 -25.85
N ASN A 142 5.87 -20.40 -24.63
CA ASN A 142 4.81 -21.37 -24.34
C ASN A 142 4.29 -21.20 -22.90
N ARG A 143 3.27 -22.01 -22.56
CA ARG A 143 2.62 -21.97 -21.24
C ARG A 143 3.53 -22.45 -20.11
N ASP A 144 4.50 -23.32 -20.40
CA ASP A 144 5.43 -23.85 -19.39
C ASP A 144 6.40 -22.75 -18.93
N GLU A 145 6.92 -21.93 -19.85
CA GLU A 145 7.72 -20.75 -19.50
C GLU A 145 6.90 -19.75 -18.66
N ALA A 146 5.62 -19.56 -18.97
CA ALA A 146 4.73 -18.69 -18.18
C ALA A 146 4.49 -19.24 -16.76
N GLN A 147 4.34 -20.56 -16.62
CA GLN A 147 4.20 -21.21 -15.32
C GLN A 147 5.48 -21.10 -14.47
N GLU A 148 6.65 -21.22 -15.10
CA GLU A 148 7.93 -21.03 -14.41
C GLU A 148 8.08 -19.57 -13.95
N ALA A 149 7.75 -18.60 -14.81
CA ALA A 149 7.72 -17.19 -14.41
C ALA A 149 6.80 -16.95 -13.20
N SER A 150 5.58 -17.49 -13.24
CA SER A 150 4.60 -17.43 -12.15
C SER A 150 5.15 -18.01 -10.85
N LYS A 151 5.83 -19.16 -10.92
CA LYS A 151 6.49 -19.79 -9.76
C LYS A 151 7.57 -18.87 -9.17
N ILE A 152 8.44 -18.30 -10.01
CA ILE A 152 9.48 -17.36 -9.59
C ILE A 152 8.86 -16.14 -8.89
N MET A 153 7.78 -15.58 -9.45
CA MET A 153 7.08 -14.44 -8.84
C MET A 153 6.50 -14.78 -7.46
N ASN A 154 5.89 -15.97 -7.31
CA ASN A 154 5.32 -16.44 -6.05
C ASN A 154 6.39 -16.69 -4.96
N GLU A 155 7.60 -17.07 -5.37
CA GLU A 155 8.70 -17.37 -4.45
C GLU A 155 9.51 -16.14 -4.04
N ALA A 156 9.42 -15.02 -4.78
CA ALA A 156 10.28 -13.85 -4.64
C ALA A 156 10.35 -13.24 -3.23
N VAL A 157 9.29 -13.37 -2.43
CA VAL A 157 9.21 -12.86 -1.04
C VAL A 157 8.62 -13.88 -0.07
N LYS A 158 8.62 -15.17 -0.44
CA LYS A 158 7.94 -16.24 0.30
C LYS A 158 8.39 -16.34 1.77
N ASP A 159 9.66 -16.09 2.04
CA ASP A 159 10.25 -16.13 3.40
C ASP A 159 9.83 -14.94 4.29
N LYS A 160 9.19 -13.91 3.72
CA LYS A 160 8.73 -12.71 4.44
C LYS A 160 7.25 -12.73 4.76
N LEU A 161 6.49 -13.70 4.25
CA LEU A 161 5.03 -13.73 4.35
C LEU A 161 4.55 -15.01 5.05
N THR A 162 3.50 -14.88 5.85
CA THR A 162 2.81 -16.01 6.48
C THR A 162 1.76 -16.64 5.56
N VAL A 163 1.33 -15.90 4.53
CA VAL A 163 0.34 -16.34 3.54
C VAL A 163 1.05 -16.48 2.20
N PRO A 164 0.87 -17.59 1.47
CA PRO A 164 1.50 -17.78 0.17
C PRO A 164 0.98 -16.77 -0.85
N VAL A 165 1.88 -16.25 -1.67
CA VAL A 165 1.54 -15.45 -2.85
C VAL A 165 1.08 -16.38 -3.96
N LYS A 166 0.03 -15.97 -4.67
CA LYS A 166 -0.44 -16.63 -5.89
C LYS A 166 -0.55 -15.59 -6.99
N THR A 167 -0.05 -15.94 -8.17
CA THR A 167 -0.14 -15.16 -9.41
C THR A 167 -1.03 -15.87 -10.40
N ASP A 168 -1.89 -15.10 -11.06
CA ASP A 168 -2.69 -15.58 -12.18
C ASP A 168 -1.90 -15.39 -13.49
N ILE A 169 -2.15 -16.28 -14.46
CA ILE A 169 -1.41 -16.32 -15.73
C ILE A 169 -2.39 -16.15 -16.88
N GLU A 170 -2.18 -15.12 -17.67
CA GLU A 170 -2.89 -14.87 -18.91
C GLU A 170 -1.89 -14.81 -20.06
N ILE A 171 -2.22 -15.48 -21.18
CA ILE A 171 -1.33 -15.61 -22.33
C ILE A 171 -2.12 -15.25 -23.59
N GLY A 172 -1.57 -14.35 -24.39
CA GLY A 172 -2.12 -13.97 -25.69
C GLY A 172 -1.01 -13.54 -26.65
N GLN A 173 -1.33 -13.50 -27.95
CA GLN A 173 -0.39 -13.08 -28.99
C GLN A 173 -0.09 -11.58 -28.97
N SER A 174 -0.96 -10.81 -28.32
CA SER A 174 -0.81 -9.38 -28.06
C SER A 174 -1.34 -9.09 -26.66
N TRP A 175 -0.95 -7.95 -26.08
CA TRP A 175 -1.36 -7.58 -24.73
C TRP A 175 -2.90 -7.45 -24.61
N GLY A 176 -3.59 -6.93 -25.62
CA GLY A 176 -5.06 -6.82 -25.62
C GLY A 176 -5.81 -8.15 -25.73
N ASN A 177 -5.10 -9.26 -25.99
CA ASN A 177 -5.64 -10.61 -25.98
C ASN A 177 -5.20 -11.41 -24.73
N ALA A 178 -4.50 -10.76 -23.80
CA ALA A 178 -3.81 -11.37 -22.65
C ALA A 178 -4.14 -10.64 -21.34
N SER A 179 -5.37 -10.12 -21.25
CA SER A 179 -5.88 -9.24 -20.19
C SER A 179 -7.32 -9.59 -19.82
#